data_AF-A0A1G2ZIY6-F1
#
_entry.id   AF-A0A1G2ZIY6-F1
#
_cell.length_a   1.000
_cell.length_b   1.000
_cell.length_c   1.000
_cell.angle_alpha   90.00
_cell.angle_beta   90.00
_cell.angle_gamma   90.00
#
_symmetry.space_group_name_H-M   'P 1'
#
loop_
_entity.id
_entity.type
_entity.pdbx_description
1 polymer ?
#
loop_
_entity_poly.entity_id
_entity_poly.type
_entity_poly.pdbx_seq_one_letter_code
_entity_poly.pdbx_strand_id
1 'polypeptide(L)'
;MIKRLKRHKQEPFTFLEHEGVSPYNNHAGQQMRKPVLTRKISQQNRSVQGANTQAILMTLLCSAELQGANPVENLLVYAKNALLTKTPSGLAYKIAC
;
A
#
# COMPACT_ATOMS: atom_id res chain seq x y z
N MET A 1 -14.26 -16.10 17.94
CA MET A 1 -13.24 -16.89 17.21
C MET A 1 -13.80 -18.20 16.64
N ILE A 2 -14.30 -19.12 17.47
CA ILE A 2 -14.69 -20.50 17.08
C ILE A 2 -15.76 -20.55 15.97
N LYS A 3 -16.77 -19.68 16.01
CA LYS A 3 -17.83 -19.62 14.98
C LYS A 3 -17.27 -19.36 13.57
N ARG A 4 -16.26 -18.49 13.45
CA ARG A 4 -15.63 -18.14 12.17
C ARG A 4 -14.80 -19.30 11.62
N LEU A 5 -14.00 -19.94 12.48
CA LEU A 5 -13.20 -21.11 12.09
C LEU A 5 -14.09 -22.28 11.64
N LYS A 6 -15.22 -22.53 12.32
CA LYS A 6 -16.18 -23.56 11.89
C LYS A 6 -16.81 -23.24 10.53
N ARG A 7 -17.18 -21.97 10.29
CA ARG A 7 -17.77 -21.52 9.02
C ARG A 7 -16.80 -21.68 7.85
N HIS A 8 -15.55 -21.28 8.05
CA HIS A 8 -14.53 -21.22 7.00
C HIS A 8 -13.52 -22.38 7.09
N LYS A 9 -13.90 -23.54 7.64
CA LYS A 9 -12.96 -24.63 7.98
C LYS A 9 -12.24 -25.24 6.77
N GLN A 10 -12.80 -25.12 5.56
CA GLN A 10 -12.25 -25.69 4.33
C GLN A 10 -11.35 -24.72 3.56
N GLU A 11 -11.34 -23.45 3.92
CA GLU A 11 -10.59 -22.40 3.23
C GLU A 11 -9.08 -22.30 3.59
N PRO A 12 -8.59 -22.70 4.80
CA PRO A 12 -7.21 -22.42 5.21
C PRO A 12 -6.15 -23.18 4.42
N PHE A 13 -6.49 -24.35 3.88
CA PHE A 13 -5.54 -25.29 3.28
C PHE A 13 -5.75 -25.48 1.77
N THR A 14 -6.44 -24.54 1.12
CA THR A 14 -6.73 -24.58 -0.33
C THR A 14 -5.48 -24.67 -1.21
N PHE A 15 -4.32 -24.21 -0.71
CA PHE A 15 -3.03 -24.35 -1.38
C PHE A 15 -2.52 -25.81 -1.47
N LEU A 16 -3.07 -26.74 -0.69
CA LEU A 16 -2.77 -28.18 -0.82
C LEU A 16 -3.54 -28.83 -1.97
N GLU A 17 -4.67 -28.25 -2.37
CA GLU A 17 -5.58 -28.82 -3.36
C GLU A 17 -5.46 -28.14 -4.74
N HIS A 18 -5.00 -26.89 -4.78
CA HIS A 18 -4.89 -26.09 -5.99
C HIS A 18 -3.47 -25.61 -6.23
N GLU A 19 -2.86 -26.12 -7.30
CA GLU A 19 -1.54 -25.67 -7.74
C GLU A 19 -1.56 -24.17 -8.12
N GLY A 20 -0.51 -23.45 -7.74
CA GLY A 20 -0.40 -22.00 -7.97
C GLY A 20 -1.03 -21.12 -6.87
N VAL A 21 -1.77 -21.69 -5.91
CA VAL A 21 -2.22 -20.94 -4.73
C VAL A 21 -1.08 -20.86 -3.71
N SER A 22 -0.72 -19.64 -3.30
CA SER A 22 0.36 -19.43 -2.32
C SER A 22 -0.07 -19.85 -0.91
N PRO A 23 0.79 -20.58 -0.16
CA PRO A 23 0.53 -20.88 1.25
C PRO A 23 0.74 -19.66 2.18
N TYR A 24 1.31 -18.57 1.64
CA TYR A 24 1.52 -17.33 2.38
C TYR A 24 0.29 -16.43 2.31
N ASN A 25 0.23 -15.43 3.20
CA ASN A 25 -0.81 -14.39 3.12
C ASN A 25 -0.88 -13.83 1.68
N ASN A 26 -2.09 -13.47 1.24
CA ASN A 26 -2.31 -12.90 -0.09
C ASN A 26 -1.33 -11.75 -0.40
N HIS A 27 -0.91 -11.66 -1.66
CA HIS A 27 0.08 -10.67 -2.08
C HIS A 27 -0.37 -9.24 -1.74
N ALA A 28 -1.65 -8.92 -1.97
CA ALA A 28 -2.22 -7.63 -1.60
C ALA A 28 -2.07 -7.31 -0.09
N GLY A 29 -2.36 -8.28 0.79
CA GLY A 29 -2.21 -8.09 2.23
C GLY A 29 -0.75 -8.04 2.70
N GLN A 30 0.18 -8.65 1.95
CA GLN A 30 1.61 -8.44 2.18
C GLN A 30 2.00 -6.99 1.85
N GLN A 31 1.59 -6.48 0.69
CA GLN A 31 1.89 -5.10 0.27
C GLN A 31 1.31 -4.04 1.24
N MET A 32 0.13 -4.31 1.82
CA MET A 32 -0.50 -3.41 2.79
C MET A 32 0.23 -3.33 4.14
N ARG A 33 1.15 -4.25 4.47
CA ARG A 33 1.79 -4.28 5.81
C ARG A 33 2.55 -3.00 6.11
N LYS A 34 3.38 -2.54 5.17
CA LYS A 34 4.21 -1.35 5.36
C LYS A 34 3.39 -0.10 5.67
N PRO A 35 2.41 0.30 4.83
CA PRO A 35 1.58 1.47 5.11
C PRO A 35 0.79 1.33 6.42
N VAL A 36 0.25 0.14 6.73
CA VAL A 36 -0.50 -0.10 7.97
C VAL A 36 0.38 0.04 9.21
N LEU A 37 1.58 -0.55 9.19
CA LEU A 37 2.53 -0.48 10.32
C LEU A 37 3.02 0.95 10.54
N THR A 38 3.41 1.65 9.47
CA THR A 38 3.83 3.06 9.57
C THR A 38 2.72 3.92 10.16
N ARG A 39 1.48 3.76 9.67
CA ARG A 39 0.31 4.50 10.20
C ARG A 39 0.08 4.18 11.68
N LYS A 40 0.26 2.92 12.10
CA LYS A 40 0.10 2.49 13.49
C LYS A 40 1.15 3.12 14.42
N ILE A 41 2.42 3.11 14.00
CA ILE A 41 3.54 3.65 14.78
C ILE A 41 3.43 5.18 14.90
N SER A 42 2.96 5.85 13.85
CA SER A 42 2.77 7.31 13.82
C SER A 42 1.44 7.79 14.42
N GLN A 43 0.82 6.99 15.31
CA GLN A 43 -0.44 7.33 16.00
C GLN A 43 -1.65 7.59 15.09
N GLN A 44 -1.73 6.90 13.95
CA GLN A 44 -2.77 7.03 12.93
C GLN A 44 -2.83 8.42 12.28
N ASN A 45 -3.65 8.56 11.25
CA ASN A 45 -3.91 9.87 10.66
C ASN A 45 -5.02 10.59 11.41
N ARG A 46 -4.76 11.85 11.75
CA ARG A 46 -5.66 12.72 12.51
C ARG A 46 -6.44 13.70 11.63
N SER A 47 -6.19 13.70 10.33
CA SER A 47 -6.92 14.52 9.36
C SER A 47 -7.08 13.80 8.01
N VAL A 48 -8.10 14.19 7.24
CA VAL A 48 -8.33 13.69 5.88
C VAL A 48 -7.16 14.04 4.96
N GLN A 49 -6.63 15.25 5.08
CA GLN A 49 -5.45 15.67 4.33
C GLN A 49 -4.24 14.79 4.65
N GLY A 50 -3.96 14.53 5.93
CA GLY A 50 -2.87 13.63 6.33
C GLY A 50 -3.08 12.21 5.83
N ALA A 51 -4.33 11.73 5.80
CA ALA A 51 -4.68 10.44 5.23
C ALA A 51 -4.40 10.34 3.73
N ASN A 52 -4.75 11.38 2.98
CA ASN A 52 -4.49 11.45 1.55
C ASN A 52 -2.99 11.57 1.27
N THR A 53 -2.28 12.45 1.98
CA THR A 53 -0.82 12.59 1.84
C THR A 53 -0.11 11.28 2.10
N GLN A 54 -0.45 10.59 3.19
CA GLN A 54 0.17 9.31 3.50
C GLN A 54 -0.15 8.25 2.43
N ALA A 55 -1.39 8.20 1.93
CA ALA A 55 -1.75 7.27 0.86
C ALA A 55 -0.91 7.49 -0.40
N ILE A 56 -0.78 8.74 -0.87
CA ILE A 56 0.06 9.09 -2.03
C ILE A 56 1.51 8.69 -1.79
N LEU A 57 2.09 9.09 -0.65
CA LEU A 57 3.49 8.80 -0.35
C LEU A 57 3.75 7.30 -0.25
N MET A 58 2.87 6.54 0.40
CA MET A 58 3.03 5.08 0.50
C MET A 58 2.94 4.41 -0.86
N THR A 59 2.05 4.86 -1.75
CA THR A 59 1.98 4.36 -3.12
C THR A 59 3.30 4.59 -3.86
N LEU A 60 3.86 5.80 -3.82
CA LEU A 60 5.11 6.12 -4.51
C LEU A 60 6.30 5.34 -3.94
N LEU A 61 6.45 5.34 -2.61
CA LEU A 61 7.56 4.68 -1.94
C LEU A 61 7.52 3.15 -2.11
N CYS A 62 6.35 2.53 -1.90
CA CYS A 62 6.24 1.08 -2.03
C CYS A 62 6.41 0.64 -3.50
N SER A 63 5.92 1.43 -4.46
CA SER A 63 6.11 1.13 -5.89
C SER A 63 7.60 1.17 -6.28
N ALA A 64 8.35 2.16 -5.78
CA ALA A 64 9.79 2.26 -6.03
C ALA A 64 10.54 1.04 -5.46
N GLU A 65 10.18 0.60 -4.25
CA GLU A 65 10.76 -0.60 -3.64
C GLU A 65 10.44 -1.87 -4.43
N LEU A 66 9.21 -2.02 -4.92
CA LEU A 66 8.81 -3.15 -5.77
C LEU A 66 9.57 -3.18 -7.10
N GLN A 67 9.98 -2.02 -7.61
CA GLN A 67 10.80 -1.89 -8.81
C GLN A 67 12.30 -2.06 -8.54
N GLY A 68 12.71 -2.27 -7.28
CA GLY A 68 14.12 -2.35 -6.89
C GLY A 68 14.86 -1.00 -6.92
N ALA A 69 14.12 0.11 -7.00
CA ALA A 69 14.69 1.46 -6.96
C ALA A 69 14.80 1.96 -5.51
N ASN A 70 15.72 2.90 -5.26
CA ASN A 70 15.77 3.61 -3.98
C ASN A 70 14.52 4.50 -3.86
N PRO A 71 13.66 4.30 -2.86
CA PRO A 71 12.37 4.98 -2.78
C PRO A 71 12.50 6.48 -2.48
N VAL A 72 13.52 6.89 -1.74
CA VAL A 72 13.75 8.30 -1.40
C VAL A 72 14.29 9.05 -2.61
N GLU A 73 15.27 8.48 -3.31
CA GLU A 73 15.83 9.07 -4.53
C GLU A 73 14.77 9.20 -5.62
N ASN A 74 13.96 8.15 -5.83
CA ASN A 74 12.89 8.17 -6.83
C ASN A 74 11.84 9.24 -6.51
N LEU A 75 11.44 9.36 -5.23
CA LEU A 75 10.52 10.42 -4.78
C LEU A 75 11.11 11.82 -5.02
N LEU A 76 12.40 12.03 -4.76
CA LEU A 76 13.07 13.30 -5.00
C LEU A 76 13.11 13.65 -6.49
N VAL A 77 13.33 12.67 -7.37
CA VAL A 77 13.28 12.87 -8.82
C VAL A 77 11.89 13.32 -9.25
N TYR A 78 10.82 12.63 -8.80
CA TYR A 78 9.45 13.04 -9.12
C TYR A 78 9.13 14.46 -8.60
N ALA A 79 9.54 14.79 -7.37
CA ALA A 79 9.33 16.11 -6.81
C ALA A 79 10.05 17.21 -7.61
N LYS A 80 11.32 16.98 -7.98
CA LYS A 80 12.10 17.91 -8.82
C LYS A 80 11.42 18.13 -10.17
N ASN A 81 11.01 17.05 -10.84
CA ASN A 81 10.33 17.13 -12.13
C ASN A 81 9.04 17.94 -12.03
N ALA A 82 8.22 17.68 -11.00
CA ALA A 82 6.97 18.39 -10.76
C ALA A 82 7.16 19.90 -10.55
N LEU A 83 8.27 20.32 -9.90
CA LEU A 83 8.59 21.73 -9.69
C LEU A 83 9.04 22.44 -10.98
N LEU A 84 9.75 21.72 -11.85
CA LEU A 84 10.24 22.24 -13.14
C LEU A 84 9.11 22.36 -14.15
N THR A 85 8.19 21.40 -14.17
CA THR A 85 6.94 21.48 -14.92
C THR A 85 5.95 22.35 -14.15
N LYS A 86 6.04 23.70 -14.22
CA LYS A 86 5.03 24.60 -13.64
C LYS A 86 3.63 24.06 -13.95
N THR A 87 3.01 23.39 -12.97
CA THR A 87 1.73 22.75 -13.21
C THR A 87 0.68 23.84 -13.05
N PRO A 88 -0.23 24.01 -14.03
CA PRO A 88 -1.40 24.86 -13.83
C PRO A 88 -2.13 24.37 -12.58
N SER A 89 -2.62 25.32 -11.78
CA SER A 89 -3.42 25.07 -10.59
C SER A 89 -4.46 23.96 -10.81
N GLY A 90 -4.35 22.85 -10.07
CA GLY A 90 -5.42 21.87 -9.90
C GLY A 90 -5.13 20.46 -10.43
N LEU A 91 -4.22 19.71 -9.79
CA LEU A 91 -4.24 18.25 -9.93
C LEU A 91 -5.11 17.64 -8.83
N ALA A 92 -6.39 17.41 -9.16
CA ALA A 92 -7.27 16.58 -8.38
C ALA A 92 -6.89 15.11 -8.63
N TYR A 93 -5.93 14.59 -7.87
CA TYR A 93 -5.67 13.16 -7.84
C TYR A 93 -6.85 12.47 -7.15
N LYS A 94 -7.74 11.84 -7.93
CA LYS A 94 -8.69 10.87 -7.40
C LYS A 94 -7.92 9.61 -7.02
N ILE A 95 -7.49 9.55 -5.75
CA ILE A 95 -7.02 8.30 -5.15
C ILE A 95 -8.27 7.43 -4.99
N ALA A 96 -8.39 6.39 -5.82
CA ALA A 96 -9.38 5.35 -5.61
C ALA A 96 -8.92 4.52 -4.40
N CYS A 97 -9.68 4.63 -3.30
CA CYS A 97 -9.68 3.64 -2.23
C CYS A 97 -10.69 2.54 -2.57
#